data_AF-A0A6G6WM74-F1
#
_entry.id   AF-A0A6G6WM74-F1
#
_cell.length_a   1.000
_cell.length_b   1.000
_cell.length_c   1.000
_cell.angle_alpha   90.00
_cell.angle_beta   90.00
_cell.angle_gamma   90.00
#
_symmetry.space_group_name_H-M   'P 1'
#
loop_
_entity.id
_entity.type
_entity.pdbx_description
1 polymer ?
#
loop_
_entity_poly.entity_id
_entity_poly.type
_entity_poly.pdbx_seq_one_letter_code
_entity_poly.pdbx_strand_id
1 'polypeptide(L)'
;MTDISRWGLVVAAMLVLTACSSPDKSGIKILNSTQTPTAAGAAQPEPIRLLSAEEIRSTLIGKSWQYTRPESSGFITYNADGSLNYQDDVKGEGRGTWSATQGELCQSIVGQPTECNQFKSTGDAYHVGKIRLVGS
;
A
#
# COMPACT_ATOMS: atom_id res chain seq x y z
N MET A 1 38.41 7.50 37.32
CA MET A 1 39.66 6.80 36.93
C MET A 1 39.21 5.50 36.28
N THR A 2 39.35 5.23 34.99
CA THR A 2 40.34 5.73 34.03
C THR A 2 39.84 5.42 32.62
N ASP A 3 39.91 6.41 31.73
CA ASP A 3 39.74 6.31 30.26
C ASP A 3 40.77 5.39 29.60
N ILE A 4 40.38 4.69 28.53
CA ILE A 4 41.33 4.21 27.49
C ILE A 4 40.74 4.49 26.10
N SER A 5 41.21 5.59 25.54
CA SER A 5 41.31 5.90 24.12
C SER A 5 42.52 5.18 23.51
N ARG A 6 42.44 4.77 22.23
CA ARG A 6 43.51 4.72 21.19
C ARG A 6 43.00 3.90 19.98
N TRP A 7 42.76 4.50 18.82
CA TRP A 7 43.72 4.83 17.75
C TRP A 7 44.30 3.62 16.99
N GLY A 8 44.04 3.59 15.67
CA GLY A 8 44.70 2.75 14.65
C GLY A 8 43.71 2.38 13.52
N LEU A 9 43.45 3.21 12.50
CA LEU A 9 44.16 3.27 11.19
C LEU A 9 44.43 1.86 10.60
N VAL A 10 43.93 1.49 9.41
CA VAL A 10 44.67 1.61 8.12
C VAL A 10 43.87 0.91 6.97
N VAL A 11 43.62 1.63 5.86
CA VAL A 11 43.75 1.22 4.40
C VAL A 11 42.89 0.06 3.84
N ALA A 12 42.46 -0.05 2.58
CA ALA A 12 42.18 0.78 1.41
C ALA A 12 41.66 -0.17 0.29
N ALA A 13 41.17 0.43 -0.81
CA ALA A 13 41.19 -0.07 -2.19
C ALA A 13 40.14 -1.11 -2.68
N MET A 14 39.23 -0.57 -3.50
CA MET A 14 38.84 -1.00 -4.87
C MET A 14 38.74 -2.49 -5.21
N LEU A 15 37.57 -2.91 -5.70
CA LEU A 15 37.47 -3.88 -6.81
C LEU A 15 36.22 -3.58 -7.66
N VAL A 16 36.48 -3.18 -8.90
CA VAL A 16 35.51 -2.90 -9.97
C VAL A 16 35.05 -4.24 -10.55
N LEU A 17 33.75 -4.54 -10.50
CA LEU A 17 33.17 -5.66 -11.25
C LEU A 17 32.67 -5.17 -12.60
N THR A 18 33.60 -5.24 -13.55
CA THR A 18 33.46 -5.73 -14.92
C THR A 18 32.07 -5.69 -15.58
N ALA A 19 32.00 -4.85 -16.61
CA ALA A 19 31.09 -4.95 -17.74
C ALA A 19 31.21 -6.31 -18.46
N CYS A 20 30.06 -6.88 -18.83
CA CYS A 20 29.97 -7.78 -19.97
C CYS A 20 28.92 -7.24 -20.94
N SER A 21 29.40 -6.80 -22.11
CA SER A 21 28.58 -6.53 -23.29
C SER A 21 28.94 -7.54 -24.38
N SER A 22 27.90 -8.04 -25.06
CA SER A 22 27.85 -8.53 -26.46
C SER A 22 28.10 -10.05 -26.71
N PRO A 23 27.72 -10.61 -27.90
CA PRO A 23 26.47 -10.47 -28.67
C PRO A 23 25.91 -11.79 -29.28
N ASP A 24 24.69 -11.66 -29.83
CA ASP A 24 23.81 -12.51 -30.66
C ASP A 24 24.35 -13.67 -31.53
N LYS A 25 23.62 -14.82 -31.57
CA LYS A 25 23.23 -15.51 -32.84
C LYS A 25 22.13 -16.57 -32.69
N SER A 26 20.95 -16.22 -33.20
CA SER A 26 20.02 -17.01 -34.04
C SER A 26 19.54 -18.42 -33.63
N GLY A 27 18.22 -18.51 -33.39
CA GLY A 27 17.34 -19.15 -34.38
C GLY A 27 16.60 -20.42 -33.98
N ILE A 28 15.34 -20.29 -33.54
CA ILE A 28 14.27 -21.25 -33.88
C ILE A 28 12.99 -20.45 -34.19
N LYS A 29 12.46 -20.63 -35.41
CA LYS A 29 11.16 -20.13 -35.85
C LYS A 29 10.04 -20.84 -35.07
N ILE A 30 9.20 -20.10 -34.36
CA ILE A 30 7.84 -20.56 -34.05
C ILE A 30 6.86 -19.60 -34.71
N LEU A 31 5.98 -20.19 -35.50
CA LEU A 31 4.95 -19.54 -36.28
C LEU A 31 3.85 -18.98 -35.36
N ASN A 32 3.54 -17.70 -35.59
CA ASN A 32 2.21 -17.10 -35.45
C ASN A 32 1.41 -17.42 -34.17
N SER A 33 1.61 -16.60 -33.14
CA SER A 33 0.54 -15.99 -32.36
C SER A 33 1.13 -14.77 -31.67
N THR A 34 0.50 -13.61 -31.86
CA THR A 34 0.90 -12.29 -31.37
C THR A 34 1.34 -12.30 -29.89
N GLN A 35 2.66 -12.37 -29.67
CA GLN A 35 3.29 -12.04 -28.40
C GLN A 35 4.11 -10.78 -28.60
N THR A 36 3.51 -9.65 -28.27
CA THR A 36 4.21 -8.40 -28.03
C THR A 36 5.17 -8.63 -26.86
N PRO A 37 6.46 -8.28 -26.97
CA PRO A 37 7.37 -8.39 -25.85
C PRO A 37 6.92 -7.42 -24.74
N THR A 38 6.47 -7.96 -23.61
CA THR A 38 6.29 -7.17 -22.39
C THR A 38 7.69 -6.75 -21.93
N ALA A 39 8.12 -5.58 -22.41
CA ALA A 39 9.15 -4.80 -21.75
C ALA A 39 8.79 -4.72 -20.26
N ALA A 40 9.80 -4.80 -19.39
CA ALA A 40 9.67 -4.51 -17.96
C ALA A 40 8.93 -3.16 -17.82
N GLY A 41 7.63 -3.24 -17.56
CA GLY A 41 6.72 -2.13 -17.68
C GLY A 41 6.93 -1.20 -16.51
N ALA A 42 7.35 0.03 -16.79
CA ALA A 42 7.11 1.14 -15.88
C ALA A 42 5.64 1.04 -15.42
N ALA A 43 5.41 1.04 -14.10
CA ALA A 43 4.09 0.97 -13.51
C ALA A 43 3.19 2.03 -14.17
N GLN A 44 2.28 1.58 -15.05
CA GLN A 44 1.29 2.46 -15.62
C GLN A 44 0.37 2.90 -14.48
N PRO A 45 0.10 4.20 -14.30
CA PRO A 45 -0.83 4.66 -13.27
C PRO A 45 -2.16 3.96 -13.47
N GLU A 46 -2.60 3.19 -12.47
CA GLU A 46 -3.93 2.57 -12.51
C GLU A 46 -4.97 3.70 -12.55
N PRO A 47 -5.95 3.67 -13.46
CA PRO A 47 -6.97 4.71 -13.50
C PRO A 47 -7.74 4.75 -12.18
N ILE A 48 -7.94 5.96 -11.65
CA ILE A 48 -8.75 6.18 -10.44
C ILE A 48 -10.14 5.63 -10.70
N ARG A 49 -10.51 4.58 -9.96
CA ARG A 49 -11.80 3.91 -10.10
C ARG A 49 -12.63 4.03 -8.84
N LEU A 50 -13.93 4.18 -9.05
CA LEU A 50 -14.97 4.04 -8.04
C LEU A 50 -15.37 2.57 -7.96
N LEU A 51 -15.41 2.04 -6.73
CA LEU A 51 -15.72 0.64 -6.48
C LEU A 51 -17.21 0.49 -6.12
N SER A 52 -17.83 -0.61 -6.54
CA SER A 52 -19.16 -1.00 -6.06
C SER A 52 -19.14 -1.30 -4.55
N ALA A 53 -20.31 -1.34 -3.91
CA ALA A 53 -20.40 -1.65 -2.48
C ALA A 53 -19.82 -3.04 -2.17
N GLU A 54 -20.08 -4.02 -3.03
CA GLU A 54 -19.59 -5.39 -2.92
C GLU A 54 -18.06 -5.44 -3.06
N GLU A 55 -17.50 -4.72 -4.03
CA GLU A 55 -16.05 -4.63 -4.21
C GLU A 55 -15.37 -3.97 -3.00
N ILE A 56 -15.92 -2.87 -2.46
CA ILE A 56 -15.41 -2.22 -1.26
C ILE A 56 -15.40 -3.21 -0.09
N ARG A 57 -16.50 -3.95 0.13
CA ARG A 57 -16.60 -4.95 1.20
C ARG A 57 -15.57 -6.06 1.03
N SER A 58 -15.46 -6.63 -0.18
CA SER A 58 -14.50 -7.69 -0.48
C SER A 58 -13.04 -7.23 -0.34
N THR A 59 -12.79 -5.95 -0.61
CA THR A 59 -11.48 -5.33 -0.44
C THR A 59 -11.12 -5.24 1.04
N LEU A 60 -12.02 -4.66 1.85
CA LEU A 60 -11.70 -4.25 3.22
C LEU A 60 -11.75 -5.38 4.25
N ILE A 61 -12.70 -6.31 4.11
CA ILE A 61 -13.03 -7.30 5.14
C ILE A 61 -11.84 -8.20 5.46
N GLY A 62 -11.59 -8.42 6.74
CA GLY A 62 -10.63 -9.42 7.23
C GLY A 62 -9.16 -9.02 7.05
N LYS A 63 -8.90 -7.77 6.67
CA LYS A 63 -7.56 -7.19 6.56
C LYS A 63 -7.41 -6.05 7.56
N SER A 64 -6.19 -5.90 8.08
CA SER A 64 -5.77 -4.67 8.74
C SER A 64 -5.21 -3.72 7.70
N TRP A 65 -5.51 -2.44 7.85
CA TRP A 65 -5.10 -1.38 6.94
C TRP A 65 -4.32 -0.35 7.73
N GLN A 66 -3.12 -0.01 7.27
CA GLN A 66 -2.46 1.18 7.75
C GLN A 66 -3.20 2.40 7.19
N TYR A 67 -3.62 3.30 8.07
CA TYR A 67 -4.23 4.56 7.66
C TYR A 67 -3.32 5.76 7.96
N THR A 68 -3.44 6.78 7.12
CA THR A 68 -2.80 8.08 7.34
C THR A 68 -3.82 9.19 7.10
N ARG A 69 -3.91 10.14 8.03
CA ARG A 69 -4.71 11.38 7.97
C ARG A 69 -3.83 12.55 8.46
N PRO A 70 -4.20 13.82 8.19
CA PRO A 70 -3.35 14.97 8.55
C PRO A 70 -2.97 15.04 10.04
N GLU A 71 -3.86 14.59 10.92
CA GLU A 71 -3.69 14.69 12.37
C GLU A 71 -3.06 13.45 13.02
N SER A 72 -3.10 12.28 12.36
CA SER A 72 -2.71 10.99 12.96
C SER A 72 -2.54 9.86 11.94
N SER A 73 -1.89 8.79 12.36
CA SER A 73 -1.79 7.52 11.65
C SER A 73 -2.20 6.38 12.58
N GLY A 74 -2.32 5.18 12.01
CA GLY A 74 -2.61 4.00 12.80
C GLY A 74 -3.01 2.82 11.94
N PHE A 75 -3.67 1.86 12.57
CA PHE A 75 -4.25 0.70 11.91
C PHE A 75 -5.75 0.65 12.10
N ILE A 76 -6.47 0.23 11.07
CA ILE A 76 -7.91 0.00 11.10
C ILE A 76 -8.24 -1.38 10.52
N THR A 77 -9.11 -2.12 11.20
CA THR A 77 -9.63 -3.41 10.75
C THR A 77 -11.13 -3.29 10.52
N TYR A 78 -11.58 -3.67 9.33
CA TYR A 78 -12.99 -3.72 8.96
C TYR A 78 -13.48 -5.16 9.06
N ASN A 79 -14.39 -5.44 10.00
CA ASN A 79 -14.90 -6.78 10.24
C ASN A 79 -16.15 -7.06 9.40
N ALA A 80 -16.38 -8.34 9.06
CA ALA A 80 -17.51 -8.75 8.22
C ALA A 80 -18.89 -8.49 8.83
N ASP A 81 -18.98 -8.39 10.16
CA ASP A 81 -20.20 -8.10 10.92
C ASP A 81 -20.61 -6.61 10.88
N GLY A 82 -19.82 -5.77 10.20
CA GLY A 82 -20.03 -4.32 10.14
C GLY A 82 -19.43 -3.56 11.32
N SER A 83 -18.69 -4.22 12.21
CA SER A 83 -17.86 -3.54 13.21
C SER A 83 -16.50 -3.14 12.62
N LEU A 84 -15.89 -2.09 13.16
CA LEU A 84 -14.50 -1.74 12.90
C LEU A 84 -13.75 -1.55 14.22
N ASN A 85 -12.46 -1.81 14.20
CA ASN A 85 -11.53 -1.52 15.28
C ASN A 85 -10.38 -0.68 14.75
N TYR A 86 -9.92 0.30 15.51
CA TYR A 86 -8.74 1.08 15.15
C TYR A 86 -7.76 1.19 16.31
N GLN A 87 -6.49 1.34 16.00
CA GLN A 87 -5.41 1.76 16.89
C GLN A 87 -4.81 3.02 16.28
N ASP A 88 -5.08 4.18 16.88
CA ASP A 88 -4.54 5.47 16.46
C ASP A 88 -3.31 5.81 17.30
N ASP A 89 -2.24 6.23 16.63
CA ASP A 89 -0.95 6.53 17.27
C ASP A 89 -1.03 7.74 18.23
N VAL A 90 -2.05 8.58 18.11
CA VAL A 90 -2.25 9.80 18.92
C VAL A 90 -3.46 9.65 19.85
N LYS A 91 -4.56 9.07 19.37
CA LYS A 91 -5.84 8.98 20.08
C LYS A 91 -6.03 7.67 20.84
N GLY A 92 -5.13 6.70 20.67
CA GLY A 92 -5.26 5.36 21.22
C GLY A 92 -6.22 4.48 20.42
N GLU A 93 -6.68 3.40 21.04
CA GLU A 93 -7.55 2.42 20.38
C GLU A 93 -9.04 2.75 20.53
N GLY A 94 -9.84 2.21 19.61
CA GLY A 94 -11.29 2.33 19.67
C GLY A 94 -12.02 1.41 18.72
N ARG A 95 -13.35 1.55 18.73
CA ARG A 95 -14.28 0.75 17.93
C ARG A 95 -15.31 1.64 17.26
N GLY A 96 -15.92 1.10 16.22
CA GLY A 96 -16.99 1.75 15.47
C GLY A 96 -17.78 0.75 14.65
N THR A 97 -18.61 1.28 13.76
CA THR A 97 -19.29 0.51 12.73
C THR A 97 -18.95 1.05 11.35
N TRP A 98 -19.05 0.20 10.35
CA TRP A 98 -18.88 0.58 8.96
C TRP A 98 -19.89 -0.10 8.05
N SER A 99 -20.11 0.52 6.90
CA SER A 99 -20.85 -0.05 5.79
C SER A 99 -20.29 0.49 4.48
N ALA A 100 -20.42 -0.28 3.41
CA ALA A 100 -20.16 0.22 2.07
C ALA A 100 -21.50 0.48 1.35
N THR A 101 -21.58 1.63 0.69
CA THR A 101 -22.62 1.97 -0.28
C THR A 101 -21.96 2.20 -1.64
N GLN A 102 -22.74 2.45 -2.69
CA GLN A 102 -22.22 2.58 -4.04
C GLN A 102 -21.13 3.67 -4.12
N GLY A 103 -19.87 3.28 -4.26
CA GLY A 103 -18.73 4.20 -4.36
C GLY A 103 -18.32 4.87 -3.05
N GLU A 104 -18.89 4.48 -1.91
CA GLU A 104 -18.64 5.16 -0.62
C GLU A 104 -18.41 4.16 0.53
N LEU A 105 -17.56 4.59 1.46
CA LEU A 105 -17.36 3.95 2.75
C LEU A 105 -17.94 4.84 3.83
N CYS A 106 -18.95 4.34 4.53
CA CYS A 106 -19.55 4.98 5.69
C CYS A 106 -18.95 4.39 6.96
N GLN A 107 -18.51 5.26 7.88
CA GLN A 107 -17.92 4.88 9.15
C GLN A 107 -18.56 5.69 10.28
N SER A 108 -18.81 5.04 11.41
CA SER A 108 -19.24 5.68 12.65
C SER A 108 -18.31 5.25 13.77
N ILE A 109 -17.62 6.22 14.36
CA ILE A 109 -16.83 6.00 15.58
C ILE A 109 -17.71 6.31 16.78
N VAL A 110 -17.56 5.58 17.88
CA VAL A 110 -18.37 5.80 19.09
C VAL A 110 -18.33 7.29 19.49
N GLY A 111 -19.52 7.89 19.59
CA GLY A 111 -19.68 9.31 19.96
C GLY A 111 -19.48 10.31 18.80
N GLN A 112 -19.31 9.84 17.56
CA GLN A 112 -19.22 10.68 16.36
C GLN A 112 -20.37 10.35 15.40
N PRO A 113 -20.87 11.34 14.64
CA PRO A 113 -21.82 11.08 13.56
C PRO A 113 -21.21 10.16 12.50
N THR A 114 -22.06 9.42 11.80
CA THR A 114 -21.62 8.61 10.65
C THR A 114 -21.11 9.51 9.54
N GLU A 115 -19.91 9.24 9.05
CA GLU A 115 -19.30 9.91 7.91
C GLU A 115 -19.25 8.96 6.72
N CYS A 116 -19.92 9.32 5.62
CA CYS A 116 -19.84 8.63 4.34
C CYS A 116 -18.92 9.40 3.41
N ASN A 117 -17.87 8.73 2.93
CA ASN A 117 -16.87 9.33 2.06
C ASN A 117 -16.64 8.45 0.85
N GLN A 118 -16.43 9.08 -0.30
CA GLN A 118 -16.11 8.41 -1.55
C GLN A 118 -14.86 7.52 -1.40
N PHE A 119 -14.97 6.27 -1.85
CA PHE A 119 -13.91 5.26 -1.82
C PHE A 119 -13.26 5.14 -3.20
N LYS A 120 -11.99 5.55 -3.30
CA LYS A 120 -11.22 5.57 -4.54
C LYS A 120 -10.03 4.64 -4.45
N SER A 121 -9.76 3.89 -5.52
CA SER A 121 -8.47 3.19 -5.70
C SER A 121 -7.54 4.03 -6.57
N THR A 122 -6.25 4.07 -6.22
CA THR A 122 -5.15 4.58 -7.07
C THR A 122 -4.22 3.46 -7.56
N GLY A 123 -4.55 2.20 -7.25
CA GLY A 123 -3.73 1.02 -7.53
C GLY A 123 -2.69 0.71 -6.45
N ASP A 124 -2.09 1.72 -5.83
CA ASP A 124 -1.16 1.57 -4.69
C ASP A 124 -1.85 1.72 -3.33
N ALA A 125 -2.98 2.43 -3.28
CA ALA A 125 -3.70 2.73 -2.05
C ALA A 125 -5.19 2.96 -2.31
N TYR A 126 -5.95 3.00 -1.22
CA TYR A 126 -7.33 3.44 -1.22
C TYR A 126 -7.48 4.77 -0.50
N HIS A 127 -8.32 5.64 -1.02
CA HIS A 127 -8.57 6.96 -0.46
C HIS A 127 -10.04 7.10 -0.05
N VAL A 128 -10.25 7.56 1.18
CA VAL A 128 -11.57 7.75 1.80
C VAL A 128 -11.59 9.11 2.50
N GLY A 129 -12.16 10.12 1.85
CA GLY A 129 -12.09 11.50 2.34
C GLY A 129 -10.65 11.97 2.49
N LYS A 130 -10.22 12.28 3.72
CA LYS A 130 -8.84 12.68 4.06
C LYS A 130 -7.94 11.52 4.48
N ILE A 131 -8.44 10.28 4.41
CA ILE A 131 -7.74 9.08 4.86
C ILE A 131 -7.14 8.36 3.64
N ARG A 132 -5.86 7.99 3.72
CA ARG A 132 -5.21 7.04 2.81
C ARG A 132 -5.06 5.69 3.53
N LEU A 133 -5.47 4.60 2.88
CA LEU A 133 -5.41 3.22 3.37
C LEU A 133 -4.43 2.41 2.52
N VAL A 134 -3.53 1.69 3.18
CA VAL A 134 -2.59 0.74 2.56
C VAL A 134 -2.72 -0.60 3.25
N GLY A 135 -2.85 -1.67 2.47
CA GLY A 135 -2.96 -3.03 3.02
C GLY A 135 -1.66 -3.44 3.69
N SER A 136 -1.74 -3.95 4.93
CA SER A 136 -0.60 -4.54 5.65
C SER A 136 -0.47 -6.02 5.38
#